data_AF-A0A940WQ75-F1
#
_entry.id   AF-A0A940WQ75-F1
#
_cell.length_a   1.000
_cell.length_b   1.000
_cell.length_c   1.000
_cell.angle_alpha   90.00
_cell.angle_beta   90.00
_cell.angle_gamma   90.00
#
_symmetry.space_group_name_H-M   'P 1'
#
loop_
_entity.id
_entity.type
_entity.pdbx_description
1 polymer ?
#
loop_
_entity_poly.entity_id
_entity_poly.type
_entity_poly.pdbx_seq_one_letter_code
_entity_poly.pdbx_strand_id
1 'polypeptide(L)'
;MFNTKFEGSICYEVKTYRYVTAGRTMAEFEILLFEDGKIGSQGNLNGSNEGFSPAKVYLTVDDAVQEMINEIEKRIANDPWVQQTEKLSKRDNY
;
A
#
# COMPACT_ATOMS: atom_id res chain seq x y z
N MET A 1 25.23 -15.91 8.30
CA MET A 1 24.24 -16.72 9.04
C MET A 1 23.06 -15.80 9.34
N PHE A 2 21.94 -15.92 8.61
CA PHE A 2 20.76 -15.10 8.87
C PHE A 2 20.10 -15.61 10.14
N ASN A 3 20.33 -14.94 11.26
CA ASN A 3 19.66 -15.23 12.52
C ASN A 3 18.27 -14.58 12.49
N THR A 4 17.34 -15.13 11.70
CA THR A 4 15.95 -14.69 11.69
C THR A 4 15.17 -15.57 12.67
N LYS A 5 15.08 -15.12 13.92
CA LYS A 5 13.96 -15.55 14.77
C LYS A 5 12.71 -14.99 14.11
N PHE A 6 11.88 -15.85 13.52
CA PHE A 6 10.57 -15.44 13.05
C PHE A 6 9.72 -15.11 14.27
N GLU A 7 9.65 -13.83 14.62
CA GLU A 7 8.75 -13.33 15.64
C GLU A 7 7.35 -13.23 15.02
N GLY A 8 6.50 -14.22 15.30
CA GLY A 8 5.07 -14.13 15.03
C GLY A 8 4.36 -13.33 16.12
N SER A 9 3.27 -12.67 15.76
CA SER A 9 2.40 -11.94 16.69
C SER A 9 0.94 -12.11 16.26
N ILE A 10 0.00 -12.01 17.20
CA ILE A 10 -1.43 -12.12 16.91
C ILE A 10 -1.90 -10.79 16.31
N CYS A 11 -2.50 -10.85 15.11
CA CYS A 11 -3.17 -9.70 14.50
C CYS A 11 -4.56 -9.57 15.14
N TYR A 12 -4.80 -8.49 15.89
CA TYR A 12 -6.09 -8.28 16.58
C TYR A 12 -7.01 -7.32 15.83
N GLU A 13 -6.48 -6.49 14.93
CA GLU A 13 -7.27 -5.55 14.13
C GLU A 13 -6.67 -5.42 12.73
N VAL A 14 -7.56 -5.39 11.72
CA VAL A 14 -7.21 -5.16 10.31
C VAL A 14 -7.99 -3.94 9.82
N LYS A 15 -7.28 -2.95 9.28
CA LYS A 15 -7.88 -1.78 8.62
C LYS A 15 -7.67 -1.88 7.11
N THR A 16 -8.75 -1.94 6.35
CA THR A 16 -8.70 -2.03 4.89
C THR A 16 -8.88 -0.65 4.24
N TYR A 17 -8.05 -0.36 3.27
CA TYR A 17 -8.01 0.89 2.52
C TYR A 17 -8.08 0.62 1.02
N ARG A 18 -8.57 1.61 0.28
CA ARG A 18 -8.58 1.63 -1.18
C ARG A 18 -7.81 2.83 -1.67
N TYR A 19 -6.81 2.60 -2.52
CA TYR A 19 -6.11 3.67 -3.23
C TYR A 19 -6.84 3.96 -4.54
N VAL A 20 -7.32 5.19 -4.70
CA VAL A 20 -8.18 5.61 -5.81
C VAL A 20 -7.53 6.75 -6.58
N THR A 21 -7.46 6.62 -7.91
CA THR A 21 -6.96 7.65 -8.82
C THR A 21 -8.05 8.03 -9.81
N ALA A 22 -8.49 9.29 -9.78
CA ALA A 22 -9.57 9.83 -10.63
C ALA A 22 -10.83 8.94 -10.67
N GLY A 23 -11.26 8.44 -9.50
CA GLY A 23 -12.46 7.62 -9.37
C GLY A 23 -12.27 6.12 -9.67
N ARG A 24 -11.07 5.69 -10.08
CA ARG A 24 -10.74 4.28 -10.29
C ARG A 24 -9.94 3.73 -9.11
N THR A 25 -10.39 2.62 -8.51
CA THR A 25 -9.60 1.88 -7.52
C THR A 25 -8.42 1.21 -8.20
N MET A 26 -7.21 1.63 -7.82
CA MET A 26 -5.95 1.10 -8.37
C MET A 26 -5.38 -0.02 -7.49
N ALA A 27 -5.62 0.05 -6.18
CA ALA A 27 -5.15 -0.96 -5.23
C ALA A 27 -6.05 -1.03 -4.00
N GLU A 28 -6.05 -2.18 -3.35
CA GLU A 28 -6.57 -2.35 -2.00
C GLU A 28 -5.43 -2.79 -1.09
N PHE A 29 -5.38 -2.27 0.13
CA PHE A 29 -4.36 -2.65 1.09
C PHE A 29 -4.89 -2.68 2.51
N GLU A 30 -4.20 -3.41 3.35
CA GLU A 30 -4.52 -3.66 4.74
C GLU A 30 -3.37 -3.18 5.62
N ILE A 31 -3.75 -2.53 6.72
CA ILE A 31 -2.86 -2.26 7.84
C ILE A 31 -3.22 -3.25 8.95
N LEU A 32 -2.23 -4.01 9.39
CA LEU A 32 -2.34 -5.12 10.34
C LEU A 32 -1.81 -4.66 11.69
N LEU A 33 -2.66 -4.62 12.72
CA LEU A 33 -2.27 -4.24 14.07
C LEU A 33 -2.04 -5.50 14.91
N PHE A 34 -0.84 -5.62 15.46
CA PHE A 34 -0.42 -6.80 16.22
C PHE A 34 -0.40 -6.52 17.74
N GLU A 35 -0.66 -7.55 18.55
CA GLU A 35 -0.74 -7.43 20.03
C GLU A 35 0.58 -6.94 20.67
N ASP A 36 1.72 -7.16 20.02
CA ASP A 36 3.03 -6.66 20.45
C ASP A 36 3.26 -5.17 20.12
N GLY A 37 2.21 -4.47 19.67
CA GLY A 37 2.23 -3.06 19.32
C GLY A 37 2.87 -2.75 17.96
N LYS A 38 3.39 -3.76 17.26
CA LYS A 38 3.92 -3.59 15.90
C LYS A 38 2.78 -3.49 14.90
N ILE A 39 3.06 -2.83 13.79
CA ILE A 39 2.11 -2.67 12.68
C ILE A 39 2.74 -3.25 11.42
N GLY A 40 2.00 -4.05 10.68
CA GLY A 40 2.37 -4.56 9.36
C GLY A 40 1.46 -4.01 8.27
N SER A 41 1.82 -4.27 7.01
CA SER A 41 1.00 -3.92 5.86
C SER A 41 1.12 -4.93 4.73
N GLN A 42 0.03 -5.11 4.00
CA GLN A 42 -0.05 -5.95 2.81
C GLN A 42 -1.10 -5.39 1.86
N GLY A 43 -1.01 -5.66 0.57
CA GLY A 43 -1.98 -5.18 -0.40
C GLY A 43 -1.93 -5.91 -1.72
N ASN A 44 -2.88 -5.57 -2.60
CA ASN A 44 -2.99 -6.10 -3.95
C ASN A 44 -3.26 -4.95 -4.92
N LEU A 45 -2.62 -5.00 -6.09
CA LEU A 45 -2.98 -4.09 -7.19
C LEU A 45 -4.21 -4.62 -7.90
N ASN A 46 -5.15 -3.73 -8.22
CA ASN A 46 -6.37 -4.12 -8.91
C ASN A 46 -6.06 -4.56 -10.35
N GLY A 47 -6.52 -5.75 -10.73
CA GLY A 47 -6.19 -6.37 -12.01
C GLY A 47 -4.85 -7.13 -12.03
N SER A 48 -4.12 -7.15 -10.92
CA SER A 48 -3.01 -8.08 -10.69
C SER A 48 -3.47 -9.23 -9.81
N ASN A 49 -2.95 -10.44 -10.06
CA ASN A 49 -3.10 -11.58 -9.15
C ASN A 49 -1.96 -11.64 -8.11
N GLU A 50 -1.09 -10.64 -8.07
CA GLU A 50 0.06 -10.59 -7.17
C GLU A 50 -0.16 -9.61 -6.03
N GLY A 51 -0.10 -10.15 -4.81
CA GLY A 51 -0.01 -9.35 -3.60
C GLY A 51 1.39 -8.79 -3.39
N PHE A 52 1.46 -7.71 -2.63
CA PHE A 52 2.70 -7.07 -2.24
C PHE A 52 2.67 -6.70 -0.76
N SER A 53 3.85 -6.73 -0.14
CA SER A 53 4.09 -6.22 1.20
C SER A 53 5.46 -5.56 1.21
N PRO A 54 5.62 -4.40 1.87
CA PRO A 54 6.93 -3.78 2.07
C PRO A 54 7.90 -4.60 2.93
N ALA A 55 7.46 -5.73 3.52
CA ALA A 55 8.25 -6.60 4.40
C ALA A 55 8.89 -5.83 5.58
N LYS A 56 8.18 -4.83 6.10
CA LYS A 56 8.60 -3.93 7.17
C LYS A 56 7.51 -3.83 8.23
N VAL A 57 7.91 -3.54 9.46
CA VAL A 57 7.02 -3.17 10.57
C VAL A 57 7.12 -1.69 10.91
N TYR A 58 6.04 -1.12 11.42
CA TYR A 58 5.88 0.30 11.71
C TYR A 58 5.47 0.52 13.17
N LEU A 59 5.74 1.74 13.66
CA LEU A 59 5.33 2.18 15.00
C LEU A 59 3.98 2.92 14.98
N THR A 60 3.58 3.45 13.82
CA THR A 60 2.33 4.19 13.67
C THR A 60 1.57 3.72 12.43
N VAL A 61 0.24 3.88 12.45
CA VAL A 61 -0.62 3.57 11.30
C VAL A 61 -0.30 4.51 10.14
N ASP A 62 -0.04 5.78 10.42
CA ASP A 62 0.23 6.80 9.39
C ASP A 62 1.50 6.49 8.60
N ASP A 63 2.58 6.07 9.27
CA ASP A 63 3.82 5.64 8.60
C ASP A 63 3.57 4.43 7.69
N ALA A 64 2.77 3.46 8.16
CA ALA A 64 2.43 2.27 7.39
C ALA A 64 1.57 2.62 6.16
N VAL A 65 0.60 3.52 6.31
CA VAL A 65 -0.26 4.01 5.22
C VAL A 65 0.56 4.76 4.18
N GLN A 66 1.42 5.69 4.61
CA GLN A 66 2.24 6.48 3.68
C GLN A 66 3.21 5.60 2.90
N GLU A 67 3.80 4.59 3.54
CA GLU A 67 4.68 3.66 2.84
C GLU A 67 3.92 2.82 1.80
N MET A 68 2.71 2.36 2.13
CA MET A 68 1.86 1.65 1.15
C MET A 68 1.49 2.53 -0.04
N ILE A 69 1.16 3.80 0.20
CA ILE A 69 0.92 4.78 -0.88
C ILE A 69 2.13 4.89 -1.79
N ASN A 70 3.32 5.10 -1.22
CA ASN A 70 4.56 5.22 -1.99
C ASN A 70 4.85 3.97 -2.83
N GLU A 71 4.60 2.78 -2.28
CA GLU A 71 4.81 1.51 -2.97
C GLU A 71 3.79 1.30 -4.10
N ILE A 72 2.52 1.64 -3.88
CA ILE A 72 1.48 1.61 -4.90
C ILE A 72 1.83 2.54 -6.05
N GLU A 73 2.19 3.79 -5.75
CA GLU A 73 2.52 4.80 -6.75
C GLU A 73 3.69 4.38 -7.65
N LYS A 74 4.75 3.78 -7.07
CA LYS A 74 5.86 3.21 -7.85
C LYS A 74 5.40 2.13 -8.81
N ARG A 75 4.47 1.27 -8.38
CA ARG A 75 3.98 0.14 -9.18
C ARG A 75 3.02 0.57 -10.30
N ILE A 76 2.21 1.60 -10.06
CA ILE A 76 1.21 2.07 -11.03
C ILE A 76 1.71 3.24 -11.89
N ALA A 77 2.95 3.71 -11.72
CA ALA A 77 3.50 4.85 -12.45
C ALA A 77 3.42 4.71 -13.99
N ASN A 78 3.45 3.48 -14.49
CA ASN A 78 3.35 3.17 -15.92
C ASN A 78 1.94 2.73 -16.37
N ASP A 79 0.95 2.73 -15.47
CA ASP A 79 -0.42 2.37 -15.83
C ASP A 79 -1.00 3.41 -16.82
N PRO A 80 -1.58 2.98 -17.96
CA PRO A 80 -2.12 3.91 -18.96
C PRO A 80 -3.15 4.90 -18.42
N TRP A 81 -3.99 4.47 -17.47
CA TRP A 81 -4.99 5.33 -16.83
C TRP A 81 -4.34 6.42 -15.99
N VAL A 82 -3.31 6.07 -15.24
CA VAL A 82 -2.55 7.01 -14.40
C VAL A 82 -1.87 8.06 -15.29
N GLN A 83 -1.17 7.63 -16.34
CA GLN A 83 -0.51 8.56 -17.27
C GLN A 83 -1.51 9.48 -17.99
N GLN A 84 -2.69 8.97 -18.36
CA GLN A 84 -3.74 9.79 -18.97
C GLN A 84 -4.27 10.83 -17.98
N THR A 85 -4.54 10.42 -16.74
CA THR A 85 -5.03 11.30 -15.68
C THR A 85 -4.03 12.42 -15.39
N GLU A 86 -2.74 12.11 -15.29
CA GLU A 86 -1.70 13.12 -15.10
C GLU A 86 -1.66 14.14 -16.24
N LYS A 87 -1.75 13.69 -17.51
CA LYS A 87 -1.76 14.59 -18.67
C LYS A 87 -2.95 15.54 -18.66
N LEU A 88 -4.13 15.08 -18.24
CA LEU A 88 -5.33 15.91 -18.11
C LEU A 88 -5.15 16.95 -17.00
N SER A 89 -4.70 16.52 -15.81
CA SER A 89 -4.46 17.44 -14.69
C SER A 89 -3.45 18.56 -15.02
N LYS A 90 -2.44 18.28 -15.86
CA LYS A 90 -1.45 19.27 -16.28
C LYS A 90 -1.97 20.25 -17.34
N ARG A 91 -2.99 19.88 -18.11
CA ARG A 91 -3.60 20.75 -19.13
C ARG A 91 -4.55 21.79 -18.53
N ASP A 92 -5.24 21.44 -17.45
CA ASP A 92 -6.19 22.35 -16.79
C ASP A 92 -5.51 23.43 -15.93
N ASN A 93 -4.17 23.38 -15.81
CA ASN A 93 -3.35 24.38 -15.11
C ASN A 93 -2.69 25.42 -16.05
N TYR A 94 -3.14 25.49 -17.30
CA TYR A 94 -2.75 26.49 -18.32
C TYR A 94 -4.01 27.13 -18.92
#